data_AF-A0A937PT80-F1
#
_entry.id   AF-A0A937PT80-F1
#
_cell.length_a   1.000
_cell.length_b   1.000
_cell.length_c   1.000
_cell.angle_alpha   90.00
_cell.angle_beta   90.00
_cell.angle_gamma   90.00
#
_symmetry.space_group_name_H-M   'P 1'
#
loop_
_entity.id
_entity.type
_entity.pdbx_description
1 polymer ?
#
loop_
_entity_poly.entity_id
_entity_poly.type
_entity_poly.pdbx_seq_one_letter_code
_entity_poly.pdbx_strand_id
1 'polypeptide(L)' 'MRIGILTGGGDCPGLNAVIRAVAKTLMHEQDAEIVGFLDGYDG' A
#
# COMPACT_ATOMS: atom_id res chain seq x y z
N MET A 1 -5.46 0.72 -14.00
CA MET A 1 -6.15 1.22 -12.77
C MET A 1 -5.10 1.85 -11.86
N ARG A 2 -5.42 2.91 -11.10
CA ARG A 2 -4.43 3.59 -10.23
C ARG A 2 -4.88 3.52 -8.78
N ILE A 3 -4.04 3.01 -7.89
CA ILE A 3 -4.39 2.74 -6.49
C ILE A 3 -3.37 3.39 -5.55
N GLY A 4 -3.88 4.12 -4.56
CA GLY A 4 -3.11 4.70 -3.48
C GLY A 4 -3.11 3.80 -2.24
N ILE A 5 -1.96 3.64 -1.59
CA ILE A 5 -1.82 2.93 -0.31
C ILE A 5 -1.26 3.91 0.72
N LEU A 6 -1.99 4.13 1.81
CA LEU A 6 -1.49 4.79 3.01
C LEU A 6 -1.73 3.90 4.23
N THR A 7 -0.92 4.12 5.26
CA THR A 7 -1.12 3.54 6.59
C THR A 7 -1.41 4.64 7.59
N GLY A 8 -2.56 4.54 8.27
CA GLY A 8 -2.89 5.43 9.39
C GLY A 8 -2.78 4.70 10.72
N GLY A 9 -2.35 5.40 11.77
CA GLY A 9 -2.19 4.86 13.12
C GLY A 9 -0.77 4.40 13.44
N GLY A 10 -0.63 3.66 14.54
CA GLY A 10 0.66 3.16 15.01
C GLY A 10 1.16 1.93 14.24
N ASP A 11 2.44 1.61 14.39
CA ASP A 11 3.04 0.43 13.78
C ASP A 11 2.52 -0.87 14.43
N CYS A 12 2.36 -1.89 13.60
CA CYS A 12 1.90 -3.20 14.01
C CYS A 12 2.62 -4.27 13.18
N PRO A 13 3.07 -5.38 13.80
CA PRO A 13 3.65 -6.48 13.05
C PRO A 13 2.66 -6.99 11.99
N GLY A 14 3.08 -6.96 10.73
CA GLY A 14 2.29 -7.43 9.59
C GLY A 14 1.86 -6.32 8.62
N LEU A 15 1.96 -5.05 8.98
CA LEU A 15 1.58 -3.93 8.11
C LEU A 15 2.34 -3.96 6.78
N ASN A 16 3.65 -4.14 6.83
CA ASN A 16 4.49 -4.30 5.65
C ASN A 16 4.13 -5.54 4.81
N ALA A 17 3.71 -6.63 5.46
CA ALA A 17 3.28 -7.84 4.75
C ALA A 17 1.97 -7.60 3.99
N VAL A 18 1.02 -6.87 4.59
CA VAL A 18 -0.25 -6.48 3.94
C VAL A 18 0.00 -5.55 2.76
N ILE A 19 0.80 -4.50 2.94
CA ILE A 19 1.18 -3.58 1.85
C ILE A 19 1.78 -4.38 0.69
N ARG A 20 2.73 -5.27 0.99
CA ARG A 20 3.38 -6.11 -0.02
C ARG A 20 2.39 -7.02 -0.75
N ALA A 21 1.51 -7.70 -0.02
CA ALA A 21 0.53 -8.61 -0.62
C ALA A 21 -0.39 -7.86 -1.58
N VAL A 22 -1.00 -6.75 -1.12
CA VAL A 22 -1.91 -5.93 -1.93
C VAL A 22 -1.20 -5.35 -3.16
N ALA A 23 -0.04 -4.72 -2.97
CA ALA A 23 0.71 -4.12 -4.07
C ALA A 23 1.11 -5.17 -5.11
N LYS A 24 1.62 -6.33 -4.68
CA LYS A 24 2.05 -7.39 -5.60
C LYS A 24 0.89 -7.96 -6.40
N THR A 25 -0.24 -8.27 -5.76
CA THR A 25 -1.43 -8.79 -6.46
C THR A 25 -1.92 -7.78 -7.49
N LEU A 26 -2.03 -6.50 -7.13
CA LEU A 26 -2.50 -5.46 -8.04
C LEU A 26 -1.56 -5.22 -9.23
N MET A 27 -0.24 -5.23 -8.99
CA MET A 27 0.76 -5.10 -10.06
C MET A 27 0.75 -6.30 -11.01
N HIS A 28 0.60 -7.51 -10.49
CA HIS A 28 0.75 -8.74 -11.29
C HIS A 28 -0.55 -9.18 -11.97
N GLU A 29 -1.70 -9.00 -11.32
CA GLU A 29 -2.98 -9.54 -11.81
C GLU A 29 -3.87 -8.47 -12.43
N GLN A 30 -3.69 -7.20 -12.07
CA GLN A 30 -4.60 -6.11 -12.45
C GLN A 30 -3.92 -5.01 -13.26
N ASP A 31 -2.64 -5.17 -13.61
CA ASP A 31 -1.80 -4.18 -14.30
C ASP A 31 -1.98 -2.76 -13.72
N ALA A 32 -2.04 -2.70 -12.39
CA ALA A 32 -2.37 -1.47 -11.68
C ALA A 32 -1.10 -0.68 -11.33
N GLU A 33 -1.18 0.63 -11.48
CA GLU A 33 -0.16 1.56 -10.99
C GLU A 33 -0.41 1.86 -9.51
N ILE A 34 0.63 1.67 -8.68
CA ILE A 34 0.55 1.82 -7.22
C ILE A 34 1.29 3.09 -6.79
N VAL A 35 0.64 3.89 -5.95
CA VAL A 35 1.20 5.08 -5.31
C VAL A 35 1.20 4.87 -3.81
N GLY A 36 2.36 4.97 -3.16
CA GLY A 36 2.46 4.95 -1.70
C GLY A 36 2.50 6.37 -1.14
N PHE A 37 1.76 6.62 -0.06
CA PHE A 37 1.84 7.87 0.70
C PHE A 37 2.70 7.66 1.93
N LEU A 38 3.74 8.49 2.06
CA LEU A 38 4.61 8.51 3.23
C LEU A 38 3.92 9.27 4.37
N ASP A 39 4.33 8.99 5.61
CA ASP A 39 3.86 9.66 6.83
C ASP A 39 2.32 9.71 7.01
N GLY A 40 1.61 8.74 6.43
CA GLY A 40 0.18 8.57 6.59
C GLY A 40 -0.62 9.75 6.04
N TYR A 41 -1.37 10.43 6.90
CA TYR A 41 -2.18 11.59 6.51
C TYR A 41 -1.40 12.91 6.55
N ASP A 42 -0.20 12.93 7.14
CA ASP A 42 0.60 14.15 7.30
C ASP A 42 1.37 14.51 6.01
N GLY A 43 1.69 13.50 5.17
CA GLY A 43 2.19 13.66 3.80
C GLY A 43 3.70 13.74 3.65
#